data_AF-A0A946D5C5-F1
#
_entry.id   AF-A0A946D5C5-F1
#
_cell.length_a   1.000
_cell.length_b   1.000
_cell.length_c   1.000
_cell.angle_alpha   90.00
_cell.angle_beta   90.00
_cell.angle_gamma   90.00
#
_symmetry.space_group_name_H-M   'P 1'
#
loop_
_entity.id
_entity.type
_entity.pdbx_description
1 polymer ?
#
loop_
_entity_poly.entity_id
_entity_poly.type
_entity_poly.pdbx_seq_one_letter_code
_entity_poly.pdbx_strand_id
1 'polypeptide(L)'
;MDKALYDKGLGIRKEVLGEDYVNRNINNVTDFNRHFQEMVTEYAWGGVWGDDALEKKTRSMLNLAMLAALGRAQEFELHFRGALNNGCTLDELRAVLEQVAIYCGMPAGVEAFRIARKVLDEQSGGD
;
A
#
# COMPACT_ATOMS: atom_id res chain seq x y z
N MET A 1 22.48 -0.37 7.56
CA MET A 1 21.49 0.64 7.17
C MET A 1 22.15 1.57 6.18
N ASP A 2 21.67 1.61 4.93
CA ASP A 2 22.05 2.66 3.98
C ASP A 2 21.19 3.90 4.28
N LYS A 3 21.82 4.92 4.87
CA LYS A 3 21.11 6.11 5.32
C LYS A 3 20.39 6.85 4.19
N ALA A 4 20.98 6.90 2.98
CA ALA A 4 20.38 7.63 1.87
C ALA A 4 19.13 6.92 1.35
N LEU A 5 19.19 5.59 1.22
CA LEU A 5 18.03 4.78 0.85
C LEU A 5 16.96 4.80 1.92
N TYR A 6 17.34 4.74 3.20
CA TYR A 6 16.41 4.83 4.32
C TYR A 6 15.66 6.17 4.33
N ASP A 7 16.38 7.30 4.23
CA ASP A 7 15.77 8.63 4.27
C ASP A 7 14.82 8.85 3.07
N LYS A 8 15.23 8.42 1.87
CA LYS A 8 14.38 8.42 0.67
C LYS A 8 13.13 7.57 0.88
N GLY A 9 13.32 6.33 1.36
CA GLY A 9 12.24 5.40 1.60
C GLY A 9 11.26 5.87 2.66
N LEU A 10 11.74 6.51 3.73
CA LEU A 10 10.90 7.07 4.77
C LEU A 10 9.99 8.18 4.21
N GLY A 11 10.52 9.06 3.36
CA GLY A 11 9.74 10.10 2.67
C GLY A 11 8.62 9.50 1.83
N ILE A 12 8.96 8.57 0.92
CA ILE A 12 7.98 7.92 0.04
C ILE A 12 6.94 7.14 0.87
N ARG A 13 7.37 6.40 1.90
CA ARG A 13 6.48 5.65 2.78
C ARG A 13 5.43 6.55 3.43
N LYS A 14 5.81 7.75 3.87
CA LYS A 14 4.89 8.75 4.45
C LYS A 14 3.93 9.31 3.42
N GLU A 15 4.40 9.62 2.22
CA GLU A 15 3.54 10.11 1.13
C GLU A 15 2.47 9.09 0.76
N VAL A 16 2.86 7.81 0.65
CA VAL A 16 1.93 6.74 0.26
C VAL A 16 1.03 6.34 1.41
N LEU A 17 1.57 5.98 2.58
CA LEU A 17 0.78 5.40 3.67
C LEU A 17 0.19 6.42 4.66
N GLY A 18 0.56 7.69 4.51
CA GLY A 18 0.19 8.77 5.44
C GLY A 18 1.17 8.90 6.60
N GLU A 19 1.49 10.15 6.94
CA GLU A 19 2.52 10.46 7.94
C GLU A 19 2.17 9.91 9.33
N ASP A 20 0.92 10.06 9.79
CA ASP A 20 0.49 9.58 11.11
C ASP A 20 0.59 8.06 11.26
N TYR A 21 0.28 7.31 10.18
CA TYR A 21 0.43 5.87 10.17
C TYR A 21 1.91 5.48 10.33
N VAL A 22 2.79 6.10 9.54
CA VAL A 22 4.22 5.79 9.55
C VAL A 22 4.87 6.20 10.86
N ASN A 23 4.55 7.37 11.41
CA ASN A 23 5.08 7.82 12.69
C ASN A 23 4.66 6.87 13.83
N ARG A 24 3.39 6.42 13.86
CA ARG A 24 2.95 5.39 14.82
C ARG A 24 3.70 4.08 14.65
N ASN A 25 3.94 3.64 13.41
CA ASN A 25 4.70 2.42 13.14
C ASN A 25 6.14 2.51 13.67
N ILE A 26 6.82 3.65 13.43
CA ILE A 26 8.19 3.92 13.92
C ILE A 26 8.24 3.98 15.44
N ASN A 27 7.28 4.65 16.08
CA ASN A 27 7.24 4.78 17.54
C ASN A 27 6.99 3.43 18.25
N ASN A 28 6.38 2.47 17.55
CA ASN A 28 6.12 1.13 18.06
C ASN A 28 7.23 0.11 17.68
N VAL A 29 8.34 0.57 17.09
CA VAL A 29 9.50 -0.30 16.79
C VAL A 29 10.13 -0.78 18.09
N THR A 30 10.32 -2.08 18.18
CA THR A 30 11.01 -2.76 19.27
C THR A 30 12.35 -3.29 18.78
N ASP A 31 13.24 -3.68 19.70
CA ASP A 31 14.52 -4.25 19.32
C ASP A 31 14.37 -5.56 18.52
N PHE A 32 13.28 -6.29 18.71
CA PHE A 32 12.97 -7.51 17.96
C PHE A 32 12.69 -7.23 16.47
N ASN A 33 12.00 -6.14 16.14
CA ASN A 33 11.56 -5.86 14.77
C ASN A 33 12.29 -4.69 14.08
N ARG A 34 13.20 -4.00 14.79
CA ARG A 34 13.95 -2.83 14.28
C ARG A 34 14.63 -3.10 12.95
N HIS A 35 15.45 -4.15 12.89
CA HIS A 35 16.18 -4.48 11.67
C HIS A 35 15.24 -4.79 10.49
N PHE A 36 14.12 -5.45 10.76
CA PHE A 36 13.11 -5.72 9.73
C PHE A 36 12.46 -4.42 9.22
N GLN A 37 12.14 -3.48 10.10
CA GLN A 37 11.54 -2.20 9.70
C GLN A 37 12.52 -1.29 8.94
N GLU A 38 13.81 -1.32 9.30
CA GLU A 38 14.88 -0.67 8.54
C GLU A 38 14.97 -1.26 7.14
N MET A 39 15.03 -2.59 7.02
CA MET A 39 15.05 -3.30 5.74
C MET A 39 13.83 -3.00 4.88
N VAL A 40 12.62 -2.98 5.45
CA VAL A 40 11.39 -2.60 4.72
C VAL A 40 11.50 -1.17 4.21
N THR A 41 11.95 -0.23 5.05
CA THR A 41 12.07 1.18 4.68
C THR A 41 13.10 1.40 3.57
N GLU A 42 14.25 0.73 3.65
CA GLU A 42 15.29 0.83 2.62
C GLU A 42 14.87 0.16 1.31
N TYR A 43 14.58 -1.14 1.33
CA TYR A 43 14.46 -1.91 0.09
C TYR A 43 13.10 -1.78 -0.57
N ALA A 44 12.02 -1.83 0.21
CA ALA A 44 10.69 -1.64 -0.37
C ALA A 44 10.52 -0.18 -0.77
N TRP A 45 10.70 0.74 0.18
CA TRP A 45 10.35 2.14 -0.07
C TRP A 45 11.44 2.94 -0.77
N GLY A 46 12.70 2.85 -0.32
CA GLY A 46 13.82 3.58 -0.92
C GLY A 46 14.26 3.00 -2.27
N GLY A 47 14.25 1.67 -2.37
CA GLY A 47 14.59 0.89 -3.56
C GLY A 47 13.43 0.79 -4.54
N VAL A 48 12.54 -0.18 -4.34
CA VAL A 48 11.51 -0.53 -5.34
C VAL A 48 10.51 0.60 -5.60
N TRP A 49 9.96 1.22 -4.55
CA TRP A 49 9.04 2.35 -4.72
C TRP A 49 9.75 3.66 -5.10
N GLY A 50 11.05 3.76 -4.82
CA GLY A 50 11.88 4.90 -5.19
C GLY A 50 12.45 4.81 -6.60
N ASP A 51 12.22 3.72 -7.33
CA ASP A 51 12.60 3.57 -8.73
C ASP A 51 11.61 4.34 -9.63
N ASP A 52 12.14 5.24 -10.46
CA ASP A 52 11.34 6.17 -11.28
C ASP A 52 10.84 5.55 -12.60
N ALA A 53 11.16 4.29 -12.91
CA ALA A 53 10.72 3.62 -14.13
C ALA A 53 9.20 3.36 -14.16
N LEU A 54 8.54 3.34 -12.99
CA LEU A 54 7.10 3.28 -12.86
C LEU A 54 6.60 4.36 -11.91
N GLU A 55 5.56 5.08 -12.33
CA GLU A 55 4.87 6.04 -11.49
C GLU A 55 4.24 5.35 -10.26
N LYS A 56 4.17 6.07 -9.14
CA LYS A 56 3.61 5.58 -7.87
C LYS A 56 2.18 5.05 -8.02
N LYS A 57 1.39 5.70 -8.86
CA LYS A 57 0.02 5.29 -9.20
C LYS A 57 -0.02 3.87 -9.81
N THR A 58 0.82 3.62 -10.81
CA THR A 58 0.94 2.28 -11.44
C THR A 58 1.46 1.25 -10.43
N ARG A 59 2.45 1.62 -9.60
CA ARG A 59 2.96 0.75 -8.53
C ARG A 59 1.87 0.36 -7.52
N SER A 60 1.02 1.31 -7.12
CA SER A 60 -0.12 1.04 -6.23
C SER A 60 -1.09 0.03 -6.84
N MET A 61 -1.46 0.19 -8.11
CA MET A 61 -2.36 -0.75 -8.79
C MET A 61 -1.78 -2.16 -8.86
N LEU A 62 -0.51 -2.29 -9.23
CA LEU A 62 0.19 -3.59 -9.26
C LEU A 62 0.26 -4.22 -7.88
N ASN A 63 0.59 -3.43 -6.85
CA ASN A 63 0.70 -3.92 -5.48
C ASN A 63 -0.66 -4.39 -4.95
N LEU A 64 -1.75 -3.65 -5.22
CA LEU A 64 -3.10 -4.08 -4.85
C LEU A 64 -3.50 -5.40 -5.51
N ALA A 65 -3.21 -5.57 -6.79
CA ALA A 65 -3.48 -6.82 -7.50
C ALA A 65 -2.73 -7.99 -6.84
N MET A 66 -1.44 -7.82 -6.53
CA MET A 66 -0.64 -8.85 -5.85
C MET A 66 -1.15 -9.16 -4.44
N LEU A 67 -1.47 -8.14 -3.64
CA LEU A 67 -1.95 -8.32 -2.27
C LEU A 67 -3.32 -9.01 -2.23
N ALA A 68 -4.23 -8.66 -3.14
CA ALA A 68 -5.51 -9.32 -3.27
C ALA A 68 -5.35 -10.79 -3.72
N ALA A 69 -4.51 -11.05 -4.72
CA ALA A 69 -4.21 -12.40 -5.20
C ALA A 69 -3.61 -13.30 -4.10
N LEU A 70 -2.77 -12.73 -3.23
CA LEU A 70 -2.12 -13.43 -2.12
C LEU A 70 -2.98 -13.50 -0.84
N GLY A 71 -4.20 -12.94 -0.84
CA GLY A 71 -5.09 -12.92 0.32
C GLY A 71 -4.55 -12.10 1.51
N ARG A 72 -3.74 -11.07 1.26
CA ARG A 72 -3.13 -10.22 2.30
C ARG A 72 -4.06 -9.06 2.67
N ALA A 73 -5.19 -9.37 3.29
CA ALA A 73 -6.28 -8.42 3.56
C ALA A 73 -5.85 -7.14 4.31
N GLN A 74 -5.05 -7.26 5.37
CA GLN A 74 -4.59 -6.10 6.16
C GLN A 74 -3.69 -5.16 5.36
N GLU A 75 -2.75 -5.72 4.61
CA GLU A 75 -1.87 -4.94 3.73
C GLU A 75 -2.63 -4.36 2.54
N PHE A 76 -3.58 -5.12 1.96
CA PHE A 76 -4.45 -4.62 0.90
C PHE A 76 -5.25 -3.40 1.39
N GLU A 77 -5.85 -3.49 2.59
CA GLU A 77 -6.59 -2.38 3.19
C GLU A 77 -5.71 -1.12 3.33
N LEU A 78 -4.50 -1.27 3.88
CA LEU A 78 -3.54 -0.19 4.03
C LEU A 78 -3.14 0.42 2.70
N HIS A 79 -2.76 -0.42 1.73
CA HIS A 79 -2.33 0.03 0.41
C HIS A 79 -3.46 0.56 -0.46
N PHE A 80 -4.73 0.23 -0.17
CA PHE A 80 -5.86 0.81 -0.89
C PHE A 80 -6.00 2.30 -0.55
N ARG A 81 -5.82 2.67 0.73
CA ARG A 81 -5.71 4.10 1.13
C ARG A 81 -4.53 4.76 0.44
N GLY A 82 -3.38 4.08 0.41
CA GLY A 82 -2.19 4.62 -0.27
C GLY A 82 -2.34 4.76 -1.78
N ALA A 83 -3.15 3.91 -2.42
CA ALA A 83 -3.48 4.06 -3.83
C ALA A 83 -4.31 5.31 -4.10
N LEU A 84 -5.28 5.63 -3.23
CA LEU A 84 -6.04 6.88 -3.29
C LEU A 84 -5.12 8.10 -3.11
N ASN A 85 -4.19 8.06 -2.14
CA ASN A 85 -3.20 9.13 -1.93
C ASN A 85 -2.29 9.34 -3.15
N ASN A 86 -1.96 8.26 -3.88
CA ASN A 86 -1.18 8.32 -5.11
C ASN A 86 -2.00 8.74 -6.34
N GLY A 87 -3.27 9.13 -6.18
CA GLY A 87 -4.13 9.63 -7.26
C GLY A 87 -4.74 8.54 -8.14
N CYS A 88 -4.82 7.30 -7.66
CA CYS A 88 -5.66 6.29 -8.32
C CYS A 88 -7.14 6.71 -8.24
N THR A 89 -7.81 6.73 -9.39
CA THR A 89 -9.24 6.97 -9.48
C THR A 89 -10.02 5.73 -9.05
N LEU A 90 -11.27 5.90 -8.62
CA LEU A 90 -12.13 4.78 -8.29
C LEU A 90 -12.39 3.85 -9.50
N ASP A 91 -12.43 4.39 -10.71
CA ASP A 91 -12.57 3.59 -11.93
C ASP A 91 -11.35 2.70 -12.20
N GLU A 92 -10.13 3.22 -12.02
CA GLU A 92 -8.91 2.43 -12.14
C GLU A 92 -8.83 1.34 -11.08
N LEU A 93 -9.17 1.68 -9.82
CA LEU A 93 -9.20 0.71 -8.74
C LEU A 93 -10.24 -0.37 -8.99
N ARG A 94 -11.45 -0.01 -9.42
CA ARG A 94 -12.49 -0.98 -9.82
C ARG A 94 -11.96 -1.93 -10.89
N ALA A 95 -11.35 -1.40 -11.96
CA ALA A 95 -10.82 -2.21 -13.06
C ALA A 95 -9.75 -3.21 -12.59
N VAL A 96 -8.86 -2.81 -11.67
CA VAL A 96 -7.87 -3.71 -11.07
C VAL A 96 -8.55 -4.84 -10.29
N LEU A 97 -9.57 -4.54 -9.48
CA LEU A 97 -10.25 -5.55 -8.67
C LEU A 97 -11.10 -6.51 -9.52
N GLU A 98 -11.69 -6.02 -10.61
CA GLU A 98 -12.34 -6.86 -11.61
C GLU A 98 -11.33 -7.81 -12.26
N GLN A 99 -10.14 -7.32 -12.61
CA GLN A 99 -9.06 -8.16 -13.14
C GLN A 99 -8.64 -9.24 -12.13
N VAL A 100 -8.51 -8.90 -10.85
CA VAL A 100 -8.26 -9.89 -9.78
C VAL A 100 -9.37 -10.94 -9.73
N ALA A 101 -10.64 -10.54 -9.80
CA ALA A 101 -11.76 -11.48 -9.78
C ALA A 101 -11.69 -12.49 -10.94
N ILE A 102 -11.31 -12.05 -12.13
CA ILE A 102 -11.24 -12.90 -13.32
C ILE A 102 -10.01 -13.82 -13.31
N TYR A 103 -8.84 -13.31 -12.95
CA TYR A 103 -7.58 -14.07 -13.09
C TYR A 103 -7.14 -14.78 -11.81
N CYS A 104 -7.57 -14.30 -10.64
CA CYS A 104 -7.26 -14.89 -9.33
C CYS A 104 -8.49 -15.57 -8.68
N GLY A 105 -9.64 -15.53 -9.35
CA GLY A 105 -10.89 -16.15 -8.92
C GLY A 105 -11.84 -15.20 -8.21
N MET A 106 -13.15 -15.44 -8.42
CA MET A 106 -14.23 -14.61 -7.87
C MET A 106 -14.12 -14.36 -6.35
N PRO A 107 -13.75 -15.34 -5.50
CA PRO A 107 -13.61 -15.10 -4.06
C PRO A 107 -12.56 -14.04 -3.71
N ALA A 108 -11.43 -13.99 -4.43
CA ALA A 108 -10.39 -12.99 -4.20
C ALA A 108 -10.90 -11.57 -4.54
N GLY A 109 -11.63 -11.46 -5.65
CA GLY A 109 -12.30 -10.21 -6.05
C GLY A 109 -13.35 -9.76 -5.02
N VAL A 110 -14.23 -10.67 -4.56
CA VAL A 110 -15.26 -10.36 -3.55
C VAL A 110 -14.64 -9.81 -2.27
N GLU A 111 -13.57 -10.44 -1.79
CA GLU A 111 -12.87 -9.98 -0.59
C GLU A 111 -12.22 -8.60 -0.81
N ALA A 112 -11.56 -8.40 -1.95
CA ALA A 112 -10.96 -7.12 -2.29
C ALA A 112 -11.99 -5.98 -2.37
N PHE A 113 -13.15 -6.21 -3.02
CA PHE A 113 -14.24 -5.23 -3.09
C PHE A 113 -14.86 -4.96 -1.71
N ARG A 114 -15.00 -5.99 -0.86
CA ARG A 114 -15.51 -5.84 0.51
C ARG A 114 -14.61 -4.90 1.32
N ILE A 115 -13.29 -5.08 1.23
CA ILE A 115 -12.31 -4.23 1.92
C ILE A 115 -12.30 -2.82 1.30
N ALA A 116 -12.29 -2.71 -0.03
CA ALA A 116 -12.32 -1.42 -0.71
C ALA A 116 -13.53 -0.57 -0.28
N ARG A 117 -14.73 -1.15 -0.21
CA ARG A 117 -15.93 -0.46 0.29
C ARG A 117 -15.77 0.01 1.73
N LYS A 118 -15.25 -0.84 2.62
CA LYS A 118 -14.95 -0.45 4.01
C LYS A 118 -14.08 0.81 4.07
N VAL A 119 -13.01 0.86 3.27
CA VAL A 119 -12.12 2.05 3.22
C VAL A 119 -12.85 3.30 2.75
N LEU A 120 -13.67 3.18 1.71
CA LEU A 120 -14.42 4.32 1.14
C LEU A 120 -15.50 4.84 2.10
N ASP A 121 -16.18 3.94 2.80
CA ASP A 121 -17.19 4.29 3.81
C ASP A 121 -16.54 5.06 4.98
N GLU A 122 -15.37 4.64 5.44
CA GLU A 122 -14.61 5.33 6.49
C GLU A 122 -14.16 6.75 6.08
N GLN A 123 -13.83 6.96 4.80
CA GLN A 123 -13.47 8.29 4.29
C GLN A 123 -14.69 9.20 4.12
N SER A 124 -15.84 8.64 3.75
CA SER A 124 -17.07 9.41 3.52
C SER A 124 -17.78 9.81 4.82
N GLY A 125 -17.51 9.12 5.93
CA GLY A 125 -18.03 9.44 7.27
C GLY A 125 -17.14 10.36 8.10
N GLY A 126 -16.09 10.95 7.50
CA GLY A 126 -15.11 11.81 8.15
C GLY A 126 -15.36 13.32 8.04
N ASP A 127 -16.55 13.72 7.56
CA ASP A 127 -17.01 15.12 7.53
C ASP A 127 -17.72 15.54 8.84
#